data_AF-A0A1R1ELL8-F1
#
_entry.id   AF-A0A1R1ELL8-F1
#
_cell.length_a   1.000
_cell.length_b   1.000
_cell.length_c   1.000
_cell.angle_alpha   90.00
_cell.angle_beta   90.00
_cell.angle_gamma   90.00
#
_symmetry.space_group_name_H-M   'P 1'
#
loop_
_entity.id
_entity.type
_entity.pdbx_description
1 polymer ?
#
loop_
_entity_poly.entity_id
_entity_poly.type
_entity_poly.pdbx_seq_one_letter_code
_entity_poly.pdbx_strand_id
1 'polypeptide(L)'
;MTNEDKRMLPISHDKVEVDGVYTNEAGREEVLHRGDEFPADLILGSTEWKLSEFTFDNHHEGRTDPRLVPKENDTNKREKIVGPRRQFGQGGHGGQA
;
A
#
# COMPACT_ATOMS: atom_id res chain seq x y z
N MET A 1 19.57 -12.59 6.50
CA MET A 1 20.02 -12.26 5.12
C MET A 1 18.78 -11.80 4.37
N THR A 2 18.64 -10.49 4.21
CA THR A 2 17.53 -9.85 3.51
C THR A 2 17.70 -10.13 2.02
N ASN A 3 16.66 -10.64 1.34
CA ASN A 3 16.70 -11.05 -0.07
C ASN A 3 16.86 -9.87 -1.07
N GLU A 4 17.24 -8.68 -0.61
CA GLU A 4 17.34 -7.47 -1.41
C GLU A 4 18.54 -7.53 -2.37
N ASP A 5 19.64 -8.17 -1.94
CA ASP A 5 20.88 -8.34 -2.72
C ASP A 5 20.76 -9.33 -3.90
N LYS A 6 19.58 -9.92 -4.13
CA LYS A 6 19.33 -10.91 -5.21
C LYS A 6 18.42 -10.41 -6.33
N ARG A 7 17.98 -9.16 -6.30
CA ARG A 7 17.16 -8.62 -7.38
C ARG A 7 18.06 -8.25 -8.56
N MET A 8 17.82 -8.89 -9.71
CA MET A 8 18.45 -8.49 -10.97
C MET A 8 17.90 -7.14 -11.40
N LEU A 9 18.77 -6.28 -11.93
CA LEU A 9 18.36 -5.01 -12.50
C LEU A 9 17.62 -5.28 -13.83
N PRO A 10 16.61 -4.48 -14.18
CA PRO A 10 16.01 -4.54 -15.50
C PRO A 10 17.03 -4.19 -16.58
N ILE A 11 16.90 -4.81 -17.75
CA ILE A 11 17.75 -4.53 -18.91
C ILE A 11 16.99 -3.73 -19.97
N SER A 12 17.71 -3.15 -20.93
CA SER A 12 17.10 -2.55 -22.12
C SER A 12 16.07 -3.50 -22.77
N HIS A 13 14.95 -2.95 -23.23
CA HIS A 13 13.76 -3.64 -23.74
C HIS A 13 12.84 -4.31 -22.70
N ASP A 14 13.21 -4.31 -21.41
CA ASP A 14 12.26 -4.70 -20.35
C ASP A 14 11.20 -3.62 -20.13
N LYS A 15 10.08 -4.01 -19.52
CA LYS A 15 9.02 -3.09 -19.13
C LYS A 15 9.31 -2.43 -17.80
N VAL A 16 9.12 -1.11 -17.77
CA VAL A 16 9.28 -0.28 -16.58
C VAL A 16 8.14 -0.59 -15.60
N GLU A 17 8.48 -1.01 -14.39
CA GLU A 17 7.49 -1.43 -13.39
C GLU A 17 6.89 -0.26 -12.60
N VAL A 18 7.67 0.80 -12.39
CA VAL A 18 7.31 1.96 -11.57
C VAL A 18 7.79 3.27 -12.22
N ASP A 19 7.04 4.35 -12.00
CA ASP A 19 7.41 5.69 -12.46
C ASP A 19 8.64 6.20 -11.69
N GLY A 20 9.64 6.70 -12.39
CA GLY A 20 10.86 7.17 -11.75
C GLY A 20 11.96 7.64 -12.70
N VAL A 21 13.04 8.10 -12.08
CA VAL A 21 14.31 8.38 -12.75
C VAL A 21 15.17 7.14 -12.65
N TYR A 22 15.61 6.63 -13.79
CA TYR A 22 16.49 5.49 -13.88
C TYR A 22 17.86 5.90 -14.43
N THR A 23 18.91 5.27 -13.93
CA THR A 23 20.29 5.48 -14.37
C THR A 23 20.84 4.21 -15.00
N ASN A 24 21.44 4.33 -16.18
CA ASN A 24 22.08 3.20 -16.86
C ASN A 24 23.57 3.04 -16.45
N GLU A 25 24.22 1.99 -16.95
CA GLU A 25 25.65 1.72 -16.71
C GLU A 25 26.59 2.83 -17.18
N ALA A 26 26.21 3.59 -18.20
CA ALA A 26 26.97 4.74 -18.68
C ALA A 26 26.81 5.99 -17.78
N GLY A 27 26.00 5.92 -16.73
CA GLY A 27 25.71 7.02 -15.83
C GLY A 27 24.71 8.03 -16.38
N ARG A 28 23.98 7.68 -17.46
CA ARG A 28 22.92 8.52 -18.02
C ARG A 28 21.62 8.30 -17.24
N GLU A 29 20.96 9.40 -16.90
CA GLU A 29 19.68 9.41 -16.19
C GLU A 29 18.53 9.68 -17.17
N GLU A 30 17.42 8.96 -17.01
CA GLU A 30 16.23 9.10 -17.84
C GLU A 30 14.96 8.93 -17.00
N VAL A 31 13.97 9.81 -17.22
CA VAL A 31 12.65 9.70 -16.59
C VAL A 31 11.83 8.72 -17.40
N LEU A 32 11.40 7.63 -16.76
CA LEU A 32 10.60 6.58 -17.38
C LEU A 32 9.32 6.37 -16.60
N HIS A 33 8.23 6.13 -17.32
CA HIS A 33 6.94 5.84 -16.72
C HIS A 33 6.65 4.35 -16.74
N ARG A 34 5.81 3.90 -15.83
CA ARG A 34 5.34 2.54 -15.74
C ARG A 34 4.68 2.11 -17.06
N GLY A 35 5.15 0.99 -17.59
CA GLY A 35 4.72 0.44 -18.88
C GLY A 35 5.56 0.88 -20.07
N ASP A 36 6.43 1.88 -19.90
CA ASP A 36 7.46 2.21 -20.89
C ASP A 36 8.47 1.07 -21.01
N GLU A 37 9.34 1.20 -22.01
CA GLU A 37 10.39 0.23 -22.30
C GLU A 37 11.75 0.86 -22.10
N PHE A 38 12.65 0.17 -21.41
CA PHE A 38 13.99 0.69 -21.15
C PHE A 38 14.75 0.88 -22.47
N PRO A 39 15.26 2.09 -22.78
CA PRO A 39 15.95 2.32 -24.04
C PRO A 39 17.29 1.57 -24.08
N ALA A 40 17.71 1.24 -25.30
CA ALA A 40 19.06 0.74 -25.56
C ALA A 40 20.06 1.90 -25.59
N ASP A 41 21.25 1.68 -25.04
CA ASP A 41 22.36 2.61 -25.15
C ASP A 41 23.03 2.49 -26.53
N LEU A 42 23.39 3.61 -27.15
CA LEU A 42 24.00 3.59 -28.50
C LEU A 42 25.43 3.04 -28.52
N ILE A 43 26.14 3.10 -27.38
CA ILE A 43 27.54 2.69 -27.24
C ILE A 43 27.60 1.26 -26.70
N LEU A 44 26.82 0.96 -25.66
CA LEU A 44 26.83 -0.33 -24.96
C LEU A 44 25.77 -1.31 -25.46
N GLY A 45 24.76 -0.85 -26.21
CA GLY A 45 23.65 -1.68 -26.68
C GLY A 45 22.67 -1.97 -25.55
N SER A 46 22.64 -3.22 -25.10
CA SER A 46 21.77 -3.63 -23.99
C SER A 46 22.46 -3.37 -22.66
N THR A 47 21.88 -2.53 -21.82
CA THR A 47 22.44 -2.14 -20.52
C THR A 47 21.46 -2.39 -19.38
N GLU A 48 21.99 -2.58 -18.18
CA GLU A 48 21.19 -2.60 -16.96
C GLU A 48 20.75 -1.18 -16.54
N TRP A 49 19.56 -1.09 -15.95
CA TRP A 49 18.97 0.14 -15.46
C TRP A 49 18.68 0.05 -13.97
N LYS A 50 19.09 1.07 -13.23
CA LYS A 50 18.86 1.18 -11.79
C LYS A 50 17.91 2.32 -11.49
N LEU A 51 16.86 2.07 -10.72
CA LEU A 51 15.99 3.12 -10.21
C LEU A 51 16.77 4.00 -9.22
N SER A 52 16.90 5.27 -9.54
CA SER A 52 17.62 6.27 -8.75
C SER A 52 16.66 7.09 -7.90
N GLU A 53 15.52 7.48 -8.45
CA GLU A 53 14.50 8.24 -7.73
C GLU A 53 13.09 7.80 -8.16
N PHE A 54 12.16 7.72 -7.21
CA PHE A 54 10.76 7.46 -7.50
C PHE A 54 10.05 8.75 -7.89
N THR A 55 9.25 8.71 -8.96
CA THR A 55 8.36 9.80 -9.33
C THR A 55 6.97 9.47 -8.83
N PHE A 56 6.53 10.13 -7.75
CA PHE A 56 5.18 9.96 -7.21
C PHE A 56 4.28 11.11 -7.63
N ASP A 57 3.25 10.81 -8.41
CA ASP A 57 2.11 11.71 -8.54
C ASP A 57 1.09 11.39 -7.43
N ASN A 58 0.97 12.31 -6.47
CA ASN A 58 0.05 12.16 -5.34
C ASN A 58 -1.34 12.66 -5.74
N HIS A 59 -2.03 11.93 -6.63
CA HIS A 59 -3.40 12.25 -7.06
C HIS A 59 -4.49 11.91 -6.02
N HIS A 60 -4.14 11.83 -4.74
CA HIS A 60 -5.10 11.66 -3.66
C HIS A 60 -5.30 12.99 -2.93
N GLU A 61 -6.53 13.50 -2.87
CA GLU A 61 -6.91 14.72 -2.13
C GLU A 61 -6.66 14.63 -0.60
N GLY A 62 -5.99 13.57 -0.10
CA GLY A 62 -5.68 13.40 1.32
C GLY A 62 -6.91 13.38 2.23
N ARG A 63 -8.11 13.15 1.67
CA ARG A 63 -9.36 13.24 2.43
C ARG A 63 -9.70 11.89 3.04
N THR A 64 -9.63 11.84 4.37
CA THR A 64 -10.18 10.73 5.16
C THR A 64 -11.65 10.55 4.83
N ASP A 65 -12.10 9.30 4.61
CA ASP A 65 -13.51 8.97 4.37
C ASP A 65 -14.39 9.68 5.42
N PRO A 66 -15.43 10.44 5.02
CA PRO A 66 -16.31 11.15 5.95
C PRO A 66 -16.94 10.26 7.04
N ARG A 67 -17.00 8.94 6.85
CA ARG A 67 -17.45 7.97 7.86
C ARG A 67 -16.42 7.68 8.95
N LEU A 68 -15.13 7.87 8.66
CA LEU A 68 -14.00 7.64 9.57
C LEU A 68 -13.64 8.90 10.37
N VAL A 69 -14.17 10.06 9.99
CA VAL A 69 -14.04 11.28 10.79
C VAL A 69 -14.92 11.14 12.05
N PRO A 70 -14.35 11.22 13.26
CA PRO A 70 -15.14 11.23 14.48
C PRO A 70 -16.14 12.38 14.43
N LYS A 71 -17.44 12.06 14.47
CA LYS A 71 -18.48 13.08 14.62
C LYS A 71 -18.37 13.63 16.03
N GLU A 72 -17.98 14.90 16.19
CA GLU A 72 -17.77 15.57 17.49
C GLU A 72 -19.03 15.64 18.37
N ASN A 73 -20.20 15.21 17.88
CA ASN A 73 -21.46 15.28 18.62
C ASN A 73 -22.23 13.96 18.66
N ASP A 74 -21.53 12.85 18.89
CA ASP A 74 -22.18 11.57 19.17
C ASP A 74 -22.59 11.48 20.66
N THR A 75 -23.57 12.28 21.04
CA THR A 75 -24.21 12.27 22.38
C THR A 75 -24.80 10.89 22.74
N ASN A 76 -24.95 10.00 21.76
CA ASN A 76 -25.49 8.65 21.89
C ASN A 76 -24.51 7.59 22.44
N LYS A 77 -23.22 7.91 22.61
CA LYS A 77 -22.23 6.94 23.13
C LYS A 77 -22.13 6.89 24.66
N ARG A 78 -22.81 7.78 25.39
CA ARG A 78 -22.75 7.82 26.86
C ARG A 78 -23.70 6.84 27.55
N GLU A 79 -24.66 6.23 26.84
CA GLU A 79 -25.72 5.43 27.48
C GLU A 79 -25.59 3.91 27.26
N LYS A 80 -24.67 3.44 26.41
CA LYS A 80 -24.57 2.01 26.06
C LYS A 80 -23.55 1.21 26.86
N ILE A 81 -23.31 1.54 28.13
CA ILE A 81 -22.69 0.60 29.08
C ILE A 81 -23.32 0.81 30.46
N VAL A 82 -24.57 0.41 30.62
CA VAL A 82 -25.19 0.27 31.95
C VAL A 82 -25.62 -1.17 32.17
N GLY A 83 -24.69 -1.92 32.76
CA GLY A 83 -24.98 -3.13 33.52
C GLY A 83 -24.62 -4.47 32.85
N PRO A 84 -24.17 -5.46 33.63
CA PRO A 84 -24.03 -6.82 33.14
C PRO A 84 -25.42 -7.38 32.82
N ARG A 85 -25.57 -7.89 31.60
CA ARG A 85 -26.73 -8.61 31.08
C ARG A 85 -27.17 -9.73 32.06
N ARG A 86 -28.31 -9.56 32.74
CA ARG A 86 -29.01 -10.66 33.44
C ARG A 86 -29.63 -11.60 32.41
N GLN A 87 -29.09 -12.81 32.32
CA GLN A 87 -29.66 -13.89 31.52
C GLN A 87 -30.84 -14.48 32.31
N PHE A 88 -32.07 -14.17 31.94
CA PHE A 88 -33.23 -14.94 32.41
C PHE A 88 -33.38 -16.16 31.50
N GLY A 89 -32.65 -17.23 31.84
CA GLY A 89 -32.89 -18.56 31.30
C GLY A 89 -34.11 -19.17 32.00
N GLN A 90 -35.24 -19.21 31.30
CA GLN A 90 -36.41 -20.00 31.65
C GLN A 90 -36.11 -21.47 31.30
N GLY A 91 -36.13 -22.38 32.28
CA GLY A 91 -36.10 -23.83 32.03
C GLY A 91 -35.54 -24.66 33.18
N GLY A 92 -36.40 -25.46 33.82
CA GLY A 92 -35.98 -26.49 34.77
C GLY A 92 -37.10 -27.03 35.67
N HIS A 93 -37.88 -27.98 35.14
CA HIS A 93 -38.72 -28.89 35.93
C HIS A 93 -37.89 -29.61 37.02
N GLY A 94 -38.45 -29.78 38.23
CA GLY A 94 -37.98 -30.83 39.15
C GLY A 94 -38.30 -30.65 40.63
N GLY A 95 -39.41 -31.24 41.09
CA GLY A 95 -39.41 -32.09 42.29
C GLY A 95 -39.98 -31.56 43.62
N GLN A 96 -40.87 -32.40 44.19
CA GLN A 96 -41.19 -32.62 45.61
C GLN A 96 -42.20 -31.64 46.23
N ALA A 97 -43.23 -32.06 46.98
CA ALA A 97 -43.49 -33.31 47.71
C ALA A 97 -45.00 -33.64 47.73
#